data_AF-A0A350U6L1-F1
#
_entry.id   AF-A0A350U6L1-F1
#
_cell.length_a   1.000
_cell.length_b   1.000
_cell.length_c   1.000
_cell.angle_alpha   90.00
_cell.angle_beta   90.00
_cell.angle_gamma   90.00
#
_symmetry.space_group_name_H-M   'P 1'
#
loop_
_entity.id
_entity.type
_entity.pdbx_description
1 polymer ?
#
loop_
_entity_poly.entity_id
_entity_poly.type
_entity_poly.pdbx_seq_one_letter_code
_entity_poly.pdbx_strand_id
1 'polypeptide(L)' 'MALINWSCLDCDYEVSQDAGLLPPECCGSTMRQLPPCDGPHVAESYRQEYADEACDDGVH' A
#
# COMPACT_ATOMS: atom_id res chain seq x y z
N MET A 1 8.39 -5.65 15.78
CA MET A 1 6.94 -5.85 15.99
C MET A 1 6.34 -6.08 14.62
N ALA A 2 5.64 -7.20 14.42
CA ALA A 2 5.04 -7.52 13.13
C ALA A 2 3.67 -6.84 13.03
N LEU A 3 3.45 -6.03 12.00
CA LEU A 3 2.18 -5.38 11.74
C LEU A 3 1.34 -6.25 10.81
N ILE A 4 0.07 -6.44 11.17
CA ILE A 4 -0.94 -7.14 10.40
C ILE A 4 -1.93 -6.11 9.85
N ASN A 5 -2.22 -6.19 8.56
CA ASN A 5 -3.25 -5.38 7.92
C ASN A 5 -4.61 -6.07 8.02
N TRP A 6 -5.65 -5.28 8.25
CA TRP A 6 -7.03 -5.72 8.34
C TRP A 6 -7.89 -4.86 7.41
N SER A 7 -8.86 -5.47 6.73
CA SER A 7 -9.85 -4.78 5.87
C SER A 7 -11.28 -5.06 6.32
N CYS A 8 -12.13 -4.04 6.30
CA CYS A 8 -13.56 -4.19 6.47
C CYS A 8 -14.21 -4.43 5.10
N LEU A 9 -14.97 -5.53 4.96
CA LEU A 9 -15.64 -5.87 3.70
C LEU A 9 -16.88 -5.02 3.40
N ASP A 10 -17.37 -4.25 4.38
CA ASP A 10 -18.60 -3.46 4.27
C ASP A 10 -18.32 -2.02 3.81
N CYS A 11 -17.29 -1.39 4.39
CA CYS A 11 -16.93 0.01 4.12
C CYS A 11 -15.55 0.18 3.49
N ASP A 12 -14.87 -0.92 3.13
CA ASP A 12 -13.52 -0.93 2.53
C ASP A 12 -12.44 -0.25 3.38
N TYR A 13 -12.69 -0.10 4.69
CA TYR A 13 -11.75 0.52 5.61
C TYR A 13 -10.57 -0.41 5.93
N GLU A 14 -9.35 0.11 5.84
CA GLU A 14 -8.11 -0.62 6.12
C GLU A 14 -7.39 -0.08 7.36
N VAL A 15 -6.87 -0.98 8.20
CA VAL A 15 -6.09 -0.64 9.40
C VAL A 15 -4.94 -1.61 9.62
N SER A 16 -3.79 -1.09 10.05
CA SER A 16 -2.62 -1.88 10.44
C SER A 16 -2.52 -1.95 11.97
N GLN A 17 -2.40 -3.15 12.53
CA GLN A 17 -2.29 -3.36 13.98
C GLN A 17 -1.21 -4.40 14.32
N ASP A 18 -0.64 -4.35 15.53
CA ASP A 18 0.34 -5.33 15.99
C ASP A 18 -0.23 -6.76 16.03
N ALA A 19 0.58 -7.73 15.62
CA ALA A 19 0.20 -9.14 15.56
C ALA A 19 -0.17 -9.77 16.90
N GLY A 20 0.19 -9.15 18.03
CA GLY A 20 -0.18 -9.60 19.36
C GLY A 20 -1.56 -9.13 19.84
N LEU A 21 -2.26 -8.31 19.06
CA LEU A 21 -3.57 -7.76 19.42
C LEU A 21 -4.72 -8.57 18.81
N LEU A 22 -5.88 -8.46 19.46
CA LEU A 22 -7.13 -9.07 18.99
C LEU A 22 -7.58 -8.42 17.67
N PRO A 23 -8.28 -9.17 16.80
CA PRO A 23 -8.75 -8.65 15.52
C PRO A 23 -9.69 -7.46 15.71
N PRO A 24 -9.51 -6.36 14.96
CA PRO A 24 -10.37 -5.19 15.07
C PRO A 24 -11.77 -5.45 14.52
N GLU A 25 -12.74 -4.74 15.07
CA GLU A 25 -14.15 -4.79 14.65
C GLU A 25 -14.51 -3.50 13.90
N CYS A 26 -15.16 -3.65 12.74
CA CYS A 26 -15.62 -2.55 11.91
C CYS A 26 -16.99 -2.90 11.31
N CYS A 27 -17.91 -1.94 11.26
CA CYS A 27 -19.30 -2.15 10.81
C CYS A 27 -20.04 -3.30 11.54
N GLY A 28 -19.68 -3.58 12.80
CA GLY A 28 -20.29 -4.66 13.58
C GLY A 28 -19.86 -6.07 13.17
N SER A 29 -18.81 -6.19 12.35
CA SER A 29 -18.17 -7.46 11.98
C SER A 29 -16.67 -7.42 12.26
N THR A 30 -16.08 -8.57 12.56
CA THR A 30 -14.62 -8.69 12.68
C THR A 30 -13.98 -8.46 11.32
N MET A 31 -12.97 -7.60 11.26
CA MET A 31 -12.27 -7.28 10.02
C MET A 31 -11.51 -8.51 9.48
N ARG A 32 -11.34 -8.57 8.16
CA ARG A 32 -10.61 -9.64 7.49
C ARG A 32 -9.12 -9.31 7.50
N GLN A 33 -8.30 -10.25 7.98
CA GLN A 33 -6.85 -10.16 7.86
C GLN A 33 -6.44 -10.14 6.39
N LEU A 34 -5.75 -9.08 5.98
CA LEU A 34 -5.09 -9.00 4.69
C LEU A 34 -3.71 -9.65 4.79
N PRO A 35 -3.23 -10.28 3.71
CA PRO A 35 -1.84 -10.68 3.64
C PRO A 35 -0.97 -9.43 3.89
N PRO A 36 0.22 -9.59 4.50
CA PRO A 36 1.18 -8.50 4.51
C PRO A 36 1.34 -8.01 3.06
N CYS A 37 1.41 -6.69 2.87
CA CYS A 37 1.72 -6.14 1.56
C CYS A 37 3.16 -6.56 1.21
N ASP A 38 3.33 -7.77 0.69
CA ASP A 38 4.53 -8.26 0.01
C ASP A 38 4.48 -7.72 -1.42
N GLY A 39 4.32 -6.40 -1.53
CA GLY A 39 4.75 -5.70 -2.71
C GLY A 39 6.25 -5.54 -2.54
N PRO A 40 7.11 -6.10 -3.41
CA PRO A 40 8.46 -5.60 -3.47
C PRO A 40 8.33 -4.07 -3.60
N HIS A 41 9.06 -3.33 -2.76
CA HIS A 41 9.25 -1.89 -2.93
C HIS A 41 10.09 -1.69 -4.20
N VAL A 42 9.53 -2.06 -5.35
CA VAL A 42 10.01 -1.84 -6.70
C VAL A 42 8.91 -1.09 -7.45
N ALA A 43 8.27 -0.15 -6.76
CA ALA A 43 7.42 0.83 -7.44
C ALA A 43 8.27 1.83 -8.23
N GLU A 44 9.59 1.97 -7.98
CA GLU A 44 10.46 2.93 -8.68
C GLU A 44 11.90 2.41 -8.82
N SER A 45 12.13 1.29 -9.52
CA SER A 45 13.50 0.93 -9.98
C SER A 45 13.48 0.10 -11.26
N TYR A 46 12.57 0.41 -12.20
CA TYR A 46 12.58 -0.21 -13.53
C TYR A 46 12.09 0.73 -14.64
N ARG A 47 12.83 1.83 -14.84
CA ARG A 47 13.25 2.39 -16.15
C ARG A 47 13.83 3.79 -15.95
N GLN A 48 15.14 3.85 -15.74
CA GLN A 48 15.92 5.01 -16.16
C GLN A 48 17.13 4.51 -16.94
N GLU A 49 16.84 3.72 -17.98
CA GLU A 49 17.82 3.35 -18.99
C GLU A 49 17.39 4.01 -20.30
N TYR A 50 18.09 5.10 -20.62
CA TYR A 50 18.14 5.78 -21.93
C TYR A 50 16.85 6.46 -22.43
N ALA A 51 16.74 7.76 -22.18
CA ALA A 51 16.21 8.72 -23.16
C ALA A 51 16.85 10.10 -22.89
N ASP A 52 18.04 10.27 -23.45
CA ASP A 52 18.70 11.55 -23.68
C ASP A 52 18.00 12.19 -24.90
N GLU A 53 16.93 12.96 -24.69
CA GLU A 53 16.38 13.84 -25.75
C GLU A 53 15.59 15.03 -25.18
N ALA A 54 16.23 16.21 -25.28
CA ALA A 54 15.65 17.52 -25.60
C ALA A 54 14.38 17.99 -24.86
N CYS A 55 14.56 18.62 -23.69
CA CYS A 55 13.68 19.71 -23.27
C CYS A 55 14.30 21.06 -23.71
N ASP A 56 14.18 21.37 -25.00
CA ASP A 56 14.26 22.74 -25.53
C ASP A 56 12.88 23.10 -26.07
N ASP A 57 12.16 23.98 -25.36
CA ASP A 57 11.32 25.02 -25.96
C ASP A 57 10.93 26.02 -24.85
N GLY A 58 11.88 26.89 -24.50
CA GLY A 58 11.63 28.04 -23.64
C GLY A 58 11.26 29.26 -24.47
N VAL A 59 10.08 29.25 -25.11
CA VAL A 59 9.48 30.42 -25.78
C VAL A 59 8.32 30.98 -24.94
N HIS A 60 8.61 32.03 -24.18
CA HIS A 60 7.96 33.36 -24.28
C HIS A 60 8.46 34.33 -23.21
#